data_AF-A0A845R7C8-F1
#
_entry.id   AF-A0A845R7C8-F1
#
_cell.length_a   1.000
_cell.length_b   1.000
_cell.length_c   1.000
_cell.angle_alpha   90.00
_cell.angle_beta   90.00
_cell.angle_gamma   90.00
#
_symmetry.space_group_name_H-M   'P 1'
#
loop_
_entity.id
_entity.type
_entity.pdbx_description
1 polymer ?
#
loop_
_entity_poly.entity_id
_entity_poly.type
_entity_poly.pdbx_seq_one_letter_code
_entity_poly.pdbx_strand_id
1 'polypeptide(L)'
;MIGTFGTVLVFEVSDNRVLTFSGMTREVSSRWTDHEVMGVKPKPEFLGPGNQTVSLTITLSSSLGVRPRQMLERVANMVERGQVEYLIIDCKPVSKNPFRITGSSEAWNTLYNGGELARANLTLTLEEYT
;
A
#
# COMPACT_ATOMS: atom_id res chain seq x y z
N MET A 1 7.02 -14.12 9.87
CA MET A 1 6.67 -13.35 8.65
C MET A 1 5.16 -13.28 8.54
N ILE A 2 4.60 -12.10 8.31
CA ILE A 2 3.14 -11.84 8.21
C ILE A 2 2.73 -11.68 6.74
N GLY A 3 3.57 -10.98 5.97
CA GLY A 3 3.33 -10.71 4.57
C GLY A 3 4.54 -10.05 3.92
N THR A 4 4.47 -9.82 2.62
CA THR A 4 5.52 -9.13 1.87
C THR A 4 4.93 -8.35 0.71
N PHE A 5 5.58 -7.24 0.38
CA PHE A 5 5.37 -6.48 -0.84
C PHE A 5 6.71 -6.40 -1.57
N GLY A 6 6.87 -7.26 -2.58
CA GLY A 6 8.16 -7.50 -3.23
C GLY A 6 9.22 -8.04 -2.27
N THR A 7 10.48 -7.68 -2.50
CA THR A 7 11.64 -8.07 -1.66
C THR A 7 12.04 -7.03 -0.62
N VAL A 8 11.58 -5.79 -0.79
CA VAL A 8 12.01 -4.64 0.04
C VAL A 8 11.14 -4.49 1.30
N LEU A 9 9.83 -4.68 1.17
CA LEU A 9 8.85 -4.51 2.24
C LEU A 9 8.40 -5.88 2.77
N VAL A 10 9.17 -6.44 3.70
CA VAL A 10 8.82 -7.69 4.38
C VAL A 10 8.18 -7.37 5.73
N PHE A 11 6.89 -7.67 5.88
CA PHE A 11 6.17 -7.49 7.12
C PHE A 11 6.43 -8.66 8.06
N GLU A 12 7.02 -8.38 9.21
CA GLU A 12 7.36 -9.38 10.20
C GLU A 12 7.39 -8.82 11.61
N VAL A 13 7.19 -9.73 12.56
CA VAL A 13 7.37 -9.49 13.99
C VAL A 13 8.41 -10.52 14.44
N SER A 14 9.52 -10.03 14.95
CA SER A 14 10.63 -10.81 15.51
C SER A 14 11.22 -10.06 16.69
N ASP A 15 12.03 -10.74 17.50
CA ASP A 15 12.73 -10.10 18.64
C ASP A 15 13.67 -8.97 18.19
N ASN A 16 14.18 -9.04 16.96
CA ASN A 16 15.12 -8.06 16.41
C ASN A 16 14.45 -6.90 15.68
N ARG A 17 13.28 -7.15 15.06
CA ARG A 17 12.59 -6.17 14.22
C ARG A 17 11.08 -6.41 14.22
N VAL A 18 10.33 -5.30 14.37
CA VAL A 18 8.88 -5.28 14.19
C VAL A 18 8.53 -4.29 13.07
N LEU A 19 8.05 -4.81 11.94
CA LEU A 19 7.52 -4.05 10.82
C LEU A 19 6.14 -4.59 10.46
N THR A 20 5.10 -3.84 10.83
CA THR A 20 3.71 -4.21 10.59
C THR A 20 2.93 -3.03 10.02
N PHE A 21 1.89 -3.33 9.26
CA PHE A 21 0.90 -2.35 8.84
C PHE A 21 -0.35 -2.45 9.73
N SER A 22 -1.09 -1.36 9.85
CA SER A 22 -2.38 -1.27 10.49
C SER A 22 -3.40 -0.67 9.52
N GLY A 23 -4.67 -1.03 9.69
CA GLY A 23 -5.77 -0.42 8.93
C GLY A 23 -5.66 -0.59 7.42
N MET A 24 -5.31 -1.79 6.93
CA MET A 24 -5.33 -2.06 5.49
C MET A 24 -6.76 -2.00 4.95
N THR A 25 -6.96 -1.20 3.91
CA THR A 25 -8.23 -1.14 3.16
C THR A 25 -8.00 -1.61 1.73
N ARG A 26 -8.97 -2.32 1.17
CA ARG A 26 -8.98 -2.79 -0.21
C ARG A 26 -10.30 -2.39 -0.86
N GLU A 27 -10.21 -1.67 -1.95
CA GLU A 27 -11.34 -1.25 -2.76
C GLU A 27 -11.34 -2.05 -4.06
N VAL A 28 -12.47 -2.71 -4.33
CA VAL A 28 -12.68 -3.47 -5.56
C VAL A 28 -13.80 -2.78 -6.32
N SER A 29 -13.46 -2.23 -7.48
CA SER A 29 -14.39 -1.46 -8.29
C SER A 29 -14.81 -2.23 -9.55
N SER A 30 -15.99 -1.91 -10.06
CA SER A 30 -16.51 -2.40 -11.33
C SER A 30 -16.94 -1.22 -12.18
N ARG A 31 -16.72 -1.29 -13.49
CA ARG A 31 -17.08 -0.23 -14.43
C ARG A 31 -18.45 -0.52 -15.03
N TRP A 32 -19.36 0.43 -14.86
CA TRP A 32 -20.71 0.43 -15.40
C TRP A 32 -20.94 1.72 -16.16
N THR A 33 -21.76 1.67 -17.21
CA THR A 33 -22.21 2.84 -17.94
C THR A 33 -23.73 2.85 -17.99
N ASP A 34 -24.34 3.97 -17.64
CA ASP A 34 -25.79 4.13 -17.68
C ASP A 34 -26.21 4.70 -19.02
N HIS A 35 -27.08 3.97 -19.71
CA HIS A 35 -27.72 4.44 -20.94
C HIS A 35 -29.05 5.10 -20.58
N GLU A 36 -29.09 6.42 -20.70
CA GLU A 36 -30.30 7.20 -20.47
C GLU A 36 -31.30 7.05 -21.62
N VAL A 37 -32.56 6.76 -21.29
CA VAL A 37 -33.67 6.70 -22.23
C VAL A 37 -34.79 7.58 -21.69
N MET A 38 -35.33 8.46 -22.54
CA MET A 38 -36.35 9.44 -22.13
C MET A 38 -37.57 8.77 -21.49
N GLY A 39 -37.91 9.18 -20.26
CA GLY A 39 -39.12 8.76 -19.56
C GLY A 39 -39.07 7.37 -18.91
N VAL A 40 -37.94 6.67 -18.95
CA VAL A 40 -37.75 5.36 -18.30
C VAL A 40 -36.48 5.35 -17.46
N LYS A 41 -36.36 4.36 -16.56
CA LYS A 41 -35.15 4.19 -15.77
C LYS A 41 -33.96 3.91 -16.69
N PRO A 42 -32.80 4.55 -16.46
CA PRO A 42 -31.57 4.25 -17.20
C PRO A 42 -31.22 2.77 -17.11
N LYS A 43 -30.65 2.23 -18.19
CA LYS A 43 -30.20 0.84 -18.24
C LYS A 43 -28.68 0.79 -18.00
N PRO A 44 -28.22 0.19 -16.89
CA PRO A 44 -26.79 0.03 -16.64
C PRO A 44 -26.23 -1.11 -17.48
N GLU A 45 -25.12 -0.85 -18.19
CA GLU A 45 -24.32 -1.83 -18.92
C GLU A 45 -22.98 -2.05 -18.21
N PHE A 46 -22.59 -3.31 -18.08
CA PHE A 46 -21.32 -3.70 -17.46
C PHE A 46 -20.18 -3.63 -18.49
N LEU A 47 -19.22 -2.73 -18.25
CA LEU A 47 -18.05 -2.54 -19.12
C LEU A 47 -16.88 -3.45 -18.77
N GLY A 48 -16.84 -3.94 -17.53
CA GLY A 48 -15.77 -4.80 -17.04
C GLY A 48 -15.33 -4.49 -15.61
N PRO A 49 -14.38 -5.27 -15.07
CA PRO A 49 -13.78 -4.97 -13.78
C PRO A 49 -13.02 -3.64 -13.84
N GLY A 50 -12.99 -2.92 -12.72
CA GLY A 50 -12.08 -1.80 -12.48
C GLY A 50 -10.84 -2.26 -11.72
N ASN A 51 -9.79 -1.46 -11.76
CA ASN A 51 -8.56 -1.76 -11.03
C ASN A 51 -8.82 -1.68 -9.52
N GLN A 52 -8.21 -2.60 -8.78
CA GLN A 52 -8.30 -2.60 -7.32
C GLN A 52 -7.30 -1.62 -6.72
N THR A 53 -7.72 -0.92 -5.67
CA THR A 53 -6.87 -0.02 -4.91
C THR A 53 -6.69 -0.56 -3.50
N VAL A 54 -5.48 -0.53 -2.99
CA VAL A 54 -5.14 -0.95 -1.62
C VAL A 54 -4.44 0.20 -0.92
N SER A 55 -4.92 0.57 0.26
CA SER A 55 -4.25 1.54 1.12
C SER A 55 -3.81 0.86 2.41
N LEU A 56 -2.58 1.12 2.83
CA LEU A 56 -2.01 0.53 4.04
C LEU A 56 -1.19 1.57 4.81
N THR A 57 -1.34 1.56 6.13
CA THR A 57 -0.61 2.47 7.03
C THR A 57 0.44 1.68 7.79
N ILE A 58 1.69 2.09 7.71
CA ILE A 58 2.84 1.47 8.36
C ILE A 58 3.38 2.44 9.41
N THR A 59 3.55 1.97 10.64
CA THR A 59 4.26 2.74 11.66
C THR A 59 5.70 2.27 11.73
N LEU A 60 6.63 3.18 11.44
CA LEU A 60 8.06 2.98 11.52
C LEU A 60 8.56 3.54 12.85
N SER A 61 9.32 2.76 13.61
CA SER A 61 9.92 3.21 14.86
C SER A 61 11.31 2.63 15.05
N SER A 62 12.27 3.48 15.42
CA SER A 62 13.64 3.09 15.76
C SER A 62 13.70 2.16 16.97
N SER A 63 12.78 2.32 17.91
CA SER A 63 12.65 1.44 19.09
C SER A 63 12.23 0.02 18.73
N LEU A 64 11.67 -0.19 17.55
CA LEU A 64 11.26 -1.50 17.02
C LEU A 64 12.31 -2.14 16.10
N GLY A 65 13.56 -1.64 16.14
CA GLY A 65 14.67 -2.16 15.34
C GLY A 65 14.61 -1.78 13.85
N VAL A 66 13.71 -0.87 13.46
CA VAL A 66 13.58 -0.38 12.08
C VAL A 66 14.21 1.00 11.99
N ARG A 67 15.13 1.23 11.04
CA ARG A 67 15.68 2.57 10.77
C ARG A 67 14.70 3.37 9.90
N PRO A 68 13.89 4.31 10.45
CA PRO A 68 12.76 4.88 9.72
C PRO A 68 13.21 5.62 8.47
N ARG A 69 14.27 6.44 8.57
CA ARG A 69 14.78 7.23 7.45
C ARG A 69 15.22 6.39 6.25
N GLN A 70 15.99 5.33 6.50
CA GLN A 70 16.42 4.42 5.43
C GLN A 70 15.24 3.69 4.79
N MET A 71 14.23 3.36 5.59
CA MET A 71 13.05 2.68 5.08
C MET A 71 12.19 3.61 4.21
N LEU A 72 12.01 4.87 4.63
CA LEU A 72 11.32 5.88 3.84
C LEU A 72 12.03 6.12 2.51
N GLU A 73 13.35 6.30 2.52
CA GLU A 73 14.13 6.46 1.28
C GLU A 73 14.01 5.24 0.36
N ARG A 74 14.00 4.01 0.89
CA ARG A 74 13.77 2.80 0.09
C ARG A 74 12.39 2.79 -0.55
N VAL A 75 11.37 3.13 0.22
CA VAL A 75 9.99 3.19 -0.27
C VAL A 75 9.82 4.27 -1.34
N ALA A 76 10.38 5.46 -1.12
CA ALA A 76 10.40 6.53 -2.12
C ALA A 76 11.06 6.07 -3.42
N ASN A 77 12.22 5.39 -3.33
CA ASN A 77 12.88 4.82 -4.50
C ASN A 77 12.01 3.77 -5.23
N MET A 78 11.22 2.96 -4.51
CA MET A 78 10.30 2.00 -5.15
C MET A 78 9.18 2.71 -5.90
N VAL A 79 8.65 3.79 -5.34
CA VAL A 79 7.61 4.63 -5.95
C VAL A 79 8.18 5.28 -7.22
N GLU A 80 9.35 5.91 -7.13
CA GLU A 80 10.00 6.59 -8.25
C GLU A 80 10.40 5.65 -9.39
N ARG A 81 10.79 4.41 -9.07
CA ARG A 81 11.10 3.38 -10.06
C ARG A 81 9.86 2.75 -10.69
N GLY A 82 8.67 3.02 -10.16
CA GLY A 82 7.43 2.41 -10.61
C GLY A 82 7.43 0.89 -10.40
N GLN A 83 7.94 0.42 -9.27
CA GLN A 83 8.05 -1.02 -9.01
C GLN A 83 6.65 -1.67 -8.92
N VAL A 84 6.52 -2.81 -9.59
CA VAL A 84 5.28 -3.60 -9.67
C VAL A 84 5.52 -4.95 -9.02
N GLU A 85 4.78 -5.25 -7.96
CA GLU A 85 5.02 -6.43 -7.13
C GLU A 85 3.72 -7.03 -6.59
N TYR A 86 3.78 -8.30 -6.20
CA TYR A 86 2.66 -8.94 -5.51
C TYR A 86 2.63 -8.56 -4.04
N LEU A 87 1.46 -8.15 -3.57
CA LEU A 87 1.18 -8.05 -2.14
C LEU A 87 0.72 -9.42 -1.64
N ILE A 88 1.52 -10.02 -0.77
CA ILE A 88 1.27 -11.34 -0.19
C ILE A 88 1.05 -11.17 1.31
N ILE A 89 -0.06 -11.70 1.82
CA ILE A 89 -0.39 -11.70 3.25
C ILE A 89 -0.84 -13.11 3.60
N ASP A 90 -0.34 -13.69 4.70
CA ASP A 90 -0.64 -15.09 5.08
C ASP A 90 -0.32 -16.09 3.94
N CYS A 91 0.83 -15.89 3.27
CA CYS A 91 1.25 -16.68 2.11
C CYS A 91 0.24 -16.71 0.94
N LYS A 92 -0.75 -15.82 0.92
CA LYS A 92 -1.76 -15.70 -0.13
C LYS A 92 -1.63 -14.34 -0.81
N PRO A 93 -1.61 -14.31 -2.15
CA PRO A 93 -1.63 -13.05 -2.87
C PRO A 93 -2.99 -12.38 -2.65
N VAL A 94 -2.97 -11.06 -2.41
CA VAL A 94 -4.19 -10.29 -2.17
C VAL A 94 -5.07 -10.22 -3.43
N SER A 95 -4.44 -10.16 -4.60
CA SER A 95 -5.08 -10.12 -5.93
C SER A 95 -4.43 -11.13 -6.87
N LYS A 96 -5.07 -11.36 -8.02
CA LYS A 96 -4.49 -12.19 -9.09
C LYS A 96 -3.37 -11.46 -9.83
N ASN A 97 -3.49 -10.14 -9.97
CA ASN A 97 -2.53 -9.30 -10.66
C ASN A 97 -1.60 -8.61 -9.64
N PRO A 98 -0.39 -8.21 -10.05
CA PRO A 98 0.50 -7.44 -9.18
C PRO A 98 -0.03 -6.02 -8.95
N PHE A 99 0.53 -5.33 -7.96
CA PHE A 99 0.22 -3.93 -7.65
C PHE A 99 1.41 -3.03 -7.98
N ARG A 100 1.12 -1.84 -8.52
CA ARG A 100 2.05 -0.72 -8.60
C ARG A 100 1.85 0.21 -7.41
N ILE A 101 2.91 0.88 -6.98
CA ILE A 101 2.79 1.95 -5.99
C ILE A 101 2.39 3.24 -6.70
N THR A 102 1.26 3.83 -6.34
CA THR A 102 0.79 5.11 -6.91
C THR A 102 1.21 6.31 -6.07
N GLY A 103 1.42 6.11 -4.77
CA GLY A 103 1.80 7.18 -3.87
C GLY A 103 2.27 6.69 -2.51
N SER A 104 3.10 7.51 -1.88
CA SER A 104 3.57 7.37 -0.51
C SER A 104 3.40 8.69 0.22
N SER A 105 2.69 8.67 1.35
CA SER A 105 2.54 9.81 2.24
C SER A 105 3.27 9.55 3.55
N GLU A 106 4.14 10.47 3.95
CA GLU A 106 5.01 10.31 5.11
C GLU A 106 4.71 11.37 6.17
N ALA A 107 4.47 10.93 7.40
CA ALA A 107 4.31 11.79 8.56
C ALA A 107 5.47 11.54 9.54
N TRP A 108 6.34 12.55 9.70
CA TRP A 108 7.52 12.49 10.55
C TRP A 108 7.13 12.93 11.96
N ASN A 109 6.84 11.97 12.84
CA ASN A 109 6.20 12.25 14.13
C ASN A 109 7.19 12.70 15.21
N THR A 110 8.29 11.96 15.36
CA THR A 110 9.24 12.19 16.46
C THR A 110 10.65 12.22 15.92
N LEU A 111 11.32 13.35 16.12
CA LEU A 111 12.73 13.53 15.85
C LEU A 111 13.49 13.69 17.17
N TYR A 112 14.66 13.08 17.24
CA TYR A 112 15.60 13.25 18.35
C TYR A 112 16.69 14.27 18.01
N ASN A 113 17.52 14.57 19.01
CA ASN A 113 18.64 15.49 18.86
C ASN A 113 19.55 15.07 17.70
N GLY A 114 20.03 16.03 16.92
CA GLY A 114 20.79 15.77 15.69
C GLY A 114 19.94 15.41 14.45
N GLY A 115 18.60 15.52 14.53
CA GLY A 115 17.70 15.30 13.39
C GLY A 115 17.42 13.82 13.09
N GLU A 116 17.70 12.94 14.05
CA GLU A 116 17.44 11.51 13.90
C GLU A 116 15.94 11.21 14.00
N LEU A 117 15.37 10.62 12.95
CA LEU A 117 13.96 10.25 12.91
C LEU A 117 13.72 9.01 13.75
N ALA A 118 13.04 9.17 14.89
CA ALA A 118 12.74 8.10 15.84
C ALA A 118 11.43 7.38 15.51
N ARG A 119 10.44 8.12 14.98
CA ARG A 119 9.13 7.57 14.63
C ARG A 119 8.52 8.29 13.44
N ALA A 120 7.99 7.51 12.50
CA ALA A 120 7.24 8.01 11.35
C ALA A 120 6.04 7.12 11.04
N ASN A 121 5.00 7.70 10.45
CA ASN A 121 3.92 6.95 9.85
C ASN A 121 4.04 7.09 8.33
N LEU A 122 3.90 5.98 7.63
CA LEU A 122 3.95 5.89 6.19
C LEU A 122 2.62 5.32 5.71
N THR A 123 1.90 6.06 4.87
CA THR A 123 0.70 5.58 4.19
C THR A 123 1.04 5.29 2.75
N LEU A 124 0.88 4.04 2.32
CA LEU A 124 1.12 3.61 0.96
C LEU A 124 -0.20 3.35 0.24
N THR A 125 -0.31 3.88 -0.97
CA THR A 125 -1.39 3.61 -1.90
C THR A 125 -0.88 2.75 -3.04
N LEU A 126 -1.52 1.62 -3.23
CA LEU A 126 -1.22 0.62 -4.24
C LEU A 126 -2.40 0.51 -5.19
N GLU A 127 -2.14 0.35 -6.48
CA GLU A 127 -3.16 0.13 -7.50
C GLU A 127 -2.82 -1.10 -8.32
N GLU A 128 -3.82 -1.89 -8.66
CA GLU A 128 -3.66 -3.10 -9.45
C GLU A 128 -3.09 -2.77 -10.83
N TYR A 129 -2.06 -3.49 -11.24
CA TYR A 129 -1.42 -3.38 -12.55
C TYR A 129 -1.86 -4.57 -13.40
N THR A 130 -2.68 -4.30 -14.43
CA THR A 130 -3.24 -5.30 -15.35
C THR A 130 -2.58 -5.20 -16.71
#